data_AF-A0A2N5TC67-F1
#
_entry.id   AF-A0A2N5TC67-F1
#
_cell.length_a   1.000
_cell.length_b   1.000
_cell.length_c   1.000
_cell.angle_alpha   90.00
_cell.angle_beta   90.00
_cell.angle_gamma   90.00
#
_symmetry.space_group_name_H-M   'P 1'
#
loop_
_entity.id
_entity.type
_entity.pdbx_description
1 polymer ?
#
loop_
_entity_poly.entity_id
_entity_poly.type
_entity_poly.pdbx_seq_one_letter_code
_entity_poly.pdbx_strand_id
1 'polypeptide(L)'
;MDQIKHKRIQIPFKARSLPSSQPKNVVSIMGFVKYDRDLKVIAVKLSLCGWTLARIDPEESKFVLAALDAKPTLYLDKIQSHIEAMTGTCHPLLTILYHLKFRLHLTKKVSRTVHPAQCATQRAEFVNRIGPYPTNYLVFLDECTVSLRTHSRNRAWAKRGR
;
A
#
# COMPACT_ATOMS: atom_id res chain seq x y z
N MET A 1 45.33 -17.69 4.82
CA MET A 1 44.51 -16.52 4.46
C MET A 1 44.62 -16.39 2.95
N ASP A 2 43.70 -17.05 2.25
CA ASP A 2 43.84 -17.27 0.81
C ASP A 2 42.98 -16.28 0.03
N GLN A 3 43.64 -15.51 -0.83
CA GLN A 3 42.98 -14.54 -1.71
C GLN A 3 42.24 -15.26 -2.85
N ILE A 4 40.93 -15.03 -2.92
CA ILE A 4 40.06 -15.54 -3.99
C ILE A 4 40.37 -14.78 -5.29
N LYS A 5 40.96 -15.46 -6.27
CA LYS A 5 41.18 -14.92 -7.62
C LYS A 5 39.94 -15.11 -8.48
N HIS A 6 39.34 -14.01 -8.94
CA HIS A 6 38.29 -14.02 -9.95
C HIS A 6 38.90 -14.22 -11.35
N LYS A 7 38.65 -15.37 -11.99
CA LYS A 7 38.95 -15.58 -13.42
C LYS A 7 37.69 -15.33 -14.24
N ARG A 8 37.77 -14.37 -15.17
CA ARG A 8 36.73 -14.08 -16.18
C ARG A 8 37.03 -14.94 -17.41
N ILE A 9 36.16 -15.89 -17.73
CA ILE A 9 36.26 -16.71 -18.94
C ILE A 9 35.14 -16.27 -19.88
N GLN A 10 35.48 -15.89 -21.12
CA GLN A 10 34.51 -15.67 -22.19
C GLN A 10 34.36 -16.97 -22.98
N ILE A 11 33.13 -17.47 -23.11
CA ILE A 11 32.81 -18.64 -23.94
C ILE A 11 31.79 -18.19 -25.00
N PRO A 12 32.05 -18.37 -26.30
CA PRO A 12 31.11 -18.01 -27.34
C PRO A 12 29.98 -19.05 -27.42
N PHE A 13 28.73 -18.61 -27.24
CA PHE A 13 27.55 -19.49 -27.34
C PHE A 13 27.11 -19.61 -28.80
N LYS A 14 27.19 -20.83 -29.35
CA LYS A 14 26.76 -21.17 -30.71
C LYS A 14 25.26 -21.43 -30.71
N ALA A 15 24.49 -20.56 -31.37
CA ALA A 15 23.03 -20.69 -31.48
C ALA A 15 22.64 -21.93 -32.28
N ARG A 16 21.78 -22.79 -31.71
CA ARG A 16 21.08 -23.88 -32.40
C ARG A 16 19.65 -23.40 -32.65
N SER A 17 19.20 -23.44 -33.90
CA SER A 17 17.92 -22.91 -34.40
C SER A 17 16.73 -23.79 -34.05
N LEU A 18 15.58 -23.16 -33.70
CA LEU A 18 14.18 -23.65 -33.81
C LEU A 18 13.19 -22.59 -33.23
N PRO A 19 11.88 -22.70 -33.53
CA PRO A 19 11.15 -22.12 -34.66
C PRO A 19 10.62 -20.68 -34.43
N SER A 20 10.30 -20.02 -35.54
CA SER A 20 9.88 -18.62 -35.64
C SER A 20 8.43 -18.38 -35.17
N SER A 21 8.26 -17.84 -33.96
CA SER A 21 7.17 -16.90 -33.62
C SER A 21 7.31 -16.42 -32.17
N GLN A 22 8.17 -15.43 -31.96
CA GLN A 22 8.23 -14.64 -30.73
C GLN A 22 8.44 -13.17 -31.12
N PRO A 23 7.73 -12.21 -30.49
CA PRO A 23 7.99 -10.80 -30.72
C PRO A 23 9.41 -10.46 -30.27
N LYS A 24 10.14 -9.81 -31.19
CA LYS A 24 11.55 -9.42 -31.04
C LYS A 24 11.67 -8.46 -29.86
N ASN A 25 12.30 -8.89 -28.77
CA ASN A 25 13.12 -8.08 -27.86
C ASN A 25 13.56 -8.94 -26.65
N VAL A 26 14.59 -9.76 -26.85
CA VAL A 26 15.25 -10.50 -25.76
C VAL A 26 16.49 -9.72 -25.36
N VAL A 27 16.45 -9.05 -24.20
CA VAL A 27 17.62 -8.42 -23.58
C VAL A 27 18.16 -9.36 -22.49
N SER A 28 19.46 -9.65 -22.57
CA SER A 28 20.20 -10.69 -21.85
C SER A 28 20.02 -10.70 -20.32
N ILE A 29 19.94 -11.92 -19.78
CA ILE A 29 19.88 -12.25 -18.35
C ILE A 29 21.30 -12.33 -17.79
N MET A 30 21.67 -11.50 -16.81
CA MET A 30 22.87 -11.69 -15.99
C MET A 30 22.49 -12.39 -14.68
N GLY A 31 22.77 -13.68 -14.57
CA GLY A 31 22.61 -14.46 -13.34
C GLY A 31 23.88 -14.44 -12.49
N PHE A 32 23.76 -14.17 -11.18
CA PHE A 32 24.79 -14.49 -10.20
C PHE A 32 24.46 -15.85 -9.58
N VAL A 33 25.37 -16.81 -9.69
CA VAL A 33 25.19 -18.16 -9.14
C VAL A 33 26.04 -18.31 -7.88
N LYS A 34 25.39 -18.53 -6.73
CA LYS A 34 26.03 -18.95 -5.49
C LYS A 34 25.83 -20.46 -5.37
N TYR A 35 26.91 -21.23 -5.30
CA TYR A 35 26.85 -22.68 -5.15
C TYR A 35 27.18 -23.06 -3.70
N ASP A 36 26.26 -23.74 -3.03
CA ASP A 36 26.58 -24.72 -1.98
C ASP A 36 26.42 -26.10 -2.59
N ARG A 37 27.42 -26.98 -2.41
CA ARG A 37 27.56 -28.23 -3.18
C ARG A 37 26.45 -29.27 -2.94
N ASP A 38 25.63 -29.11 -1.89
CA ASP A 38 24.71 -30.16 -1.45
C ASP A 38 23.21 -29.77 -1.44
N LEU A 39 22.84 -28.56 -1.89
CA LEU A 39 21.43 -28.16 -2.04
C LEU A 39 21.07 -27.82 -3.50
N LYS A 40 20.30 -28.68 -4.16
CA LYS A 40 19.61 -28.38 -5.43
C LYS A 40 18.34 -27.54 -5.18
N VAL A 41 18.48 -26.38 -4.56
CA VAL A 41 17.39 -25.39 -4.47
C VAL A 41 17.86 -24.14 -5.21
N ILE A 42 17.35 -23.95 -6.43
CA ILE A 42 17.59 -22.72 -7.17
C ILE A 42 16.65 -21.65 -6.59
N ALA A 43 17.13 -20.87 -5.63
CA ALA A 43 16.45 -19.65 -5.24
C ALA A 43 16.71 -18.59 -6.31
N VAL A 44 15.88 -18.56 -7.35
CA VAL A 44 15.86 -17.45 -8.31
C VAL A 44 15.26 -16.25 -7.58
N LYS A 45 16.12 -15.31 -7.14
CA LYS A 45 15.66 -13.98 -6.73
C LYS A 45 15.17 -13.27 -7.99
N LEU A 46 13.87 -13.35 -8.25
CA LEU A 46 13.21 -12.53 -9.26
C LEU A 46 13.29 -11.07 -8.81
N SER A 47 14.37 -10.36 -9.15
CA SER A 47 14.36 -8.90 -9.12
C SER A 47 13.54 -8.43 -10.32
N LEU A 48 12.23 -8.37 -10.16
CA LEU A 48 11.36 -7.74 -11.16
C LEU A 48 11.50 -6.22 -11.01
N CYS A 49 12.69 -5.70 -11.34
CA CYS A 49 12.91 -4.28 -11.50
C CYS A 49 12.48 -3.92 -12.91
N GLY A 50 11.34 -3.25 -13.04
CA GLY A 50 10.89 -2.67 -14.31
C GLY A 50 9.80 -3.43 -15.06
N TRP A 51 8.87 -4.09 -14.37
CA TRP A 51 7.63 -4.48 -15.06
C TRP A 51 6.83 -3.20 -15.32
N THR A 52 6.35 -3.04 -16.55
CA THR A 52 5.19 -2.19 -16.85
C THR A 52 4.04 -2.68 -15.98
N LEU A 53 3.96 -2.17 -14.74
CA LEU A 53 2.87 -2.43 -13.82
C LEU A 53 1.58 -2.27 -14.61
N ALA A 54 0.71 -3.28 -14.58
CA ALA A 54 -0.66 -3.19 -15.08
C ALA A 54 -1.20 -1.82 -14.65
N ARG A 55 -1.30 -0.93 -15.63
CA ARG A 55 -1.56 0.48 -15.37
C ARG A 55 -3.05 0.56 -15.12
N ILE A 56 -3.41 0.87 -13.88
CA ILE A 56 -4.79 1.22 -13.54
C ILE A 56 -5.19 2.36 -14.47
N ASP A 57 -6.35 2.21 -15.10
CA ASP A 57 -6.83 3.19 -16.05
C ASP A 57 -7.13 4.52 -15.33
N PRO A 58 -6.94 5.69 -15.96
CA PRO A 58 -7.38 6.96 -15.40
C PRO A 58 -8.84 6.98 -14.94
N GLU A 59 -9.75 6.24 -15.57
CA GLU A 59 -11.15 6.17 -15.12
C GLU A 59 -11.30 5.39 -13.81
N GLU A 60 -10.67 4.22 -13.71
CA GLU A 60 -10.59 3.44 -12.46
C GLU A 60 -9.99 4.27 -11.32
N SER A 61 -8.98 5.08 -11.63
CA SER A 61 -8.30 5.95 -10.67
C SER A 61 -9.22 7.02 -10.10
N LYS A 62 -10.05 7.66 -10.95
CA LYS A 62 -11.05 8.66 -10.53
C LYS A 62 -12.11 8.02 -9.65
N PHE A 63 -12.56 6.82 -10.00
CA PHE A 63 -13.55 6.08 -9.23
C PHE A 63 -13.02 5.70 -7.84
N VAL A 64 -11.79 5.19 -7.76
CA VAL A 64 -11.13 4.90 -6.48
C VAL A 64 -11.00 6.16 -5.62
N LEU A 65 -10.73 7.31 -6.23
CA LEU A 65 -10.66 8.58 -5.50
C LEU A 65 -12.02 8.96 -4.90
N ALA A 66 -13.10 8.88 -5.68
CA ALA A 66 -14.46 9.13 -5.21
C ALA A 66 -14.90 8.17 -4.10
N ALA A 67 -14.55 6.89 -4.23
CA ALA A 67 -14.81 5.89 -3.19
C ALA A 67 -14.04 6.17 -1.88
N LEU A 68 -12.80 6.63 -1.99
CA LEU A 68 -11.97 7.01 -0.84
C LEU A 68 -12.43 8.33 -0.20
N ASP A 69 -12.97 9.27 -0.96
CA ASP A 69 -13.57 10.49 -0.43
C ASP A 69 -14.83 10.18 0.41
N ALA A 70 -15.66 9.22 -0.04
CA ALA A 70 -16.81 8.75 0.72
C ALA A 70 -16.40 7.92 1.95
N LYS A 71 -15.42 7.01 1.81
CA LYS A 71 -14.97 6.12 2.89
C LYS A 71 -13.45 5.93 2.86
N PRO A 72 -12.69 6.74 3.62
CA PRO A 72 -11.22 6.70 3.55
C PRO A 72 -10.61 5.50 4.30
N THR A 73 -11.41 4.72 5.03
CA THR A 73 -10.98 3.52 5.78
C THR A 73 -11.08 2.21 5.00
N LEU A 74 -11.33 2.29 3.68
CA LEU A 74 -11.44 1.13 2.82
C LEU A 74 -10.15 0.29 2.79
N TYR A 75 -10.35 -1.02 2.81
CA TYR A 75 -9.28 -2.00 2.70
C TYR A 75 -8.87 -2.17 1.23
N LEU A 76 -7.67 -2.72 1.00
CA LEU A 76 -7.15 -2.90 -0.36
C LEU A 76 -7.91 -3.96 -1.16
N ASP A 77 -8.35 -5.04 -0.51
CA ASP A 77 -9.22 -6.07 -1.08
C ASP A 77 -10.58 -5.50 -1.49
N LYS A 78 -11.18 -4.62 -0.67
CA LYS A 78 -12.43 -3.94 -1.03
C LYS A 78 -12.26 -3.01 -2.23
N ILE A 79 -11.14 -2.30 -2.29
CA ILE A 79 -10.81 -1.47 -3.46
C ILE A 79 -10.63 -2.36 -4.70
N GLN A 80 -9.99 -3.52 -4.57
CA GLN A 80 -9.86 -4.49 -5.65
C GLN A 80 -11.24 -4.98 -6.13
N SER A 81 -12.13 -5.39 -5.22
CA SER A 81 -13.50 -5.79 -5.56
C SER A 81 -14.30 -4.67 -6.21
N HIS A 82 -14.08 -3.42 -5.81
CA HIS A 82 -14.73 -2.26 -6.43
C HIS A 82 -14.25 -2.00 -7.86
N ILE A 83 -12.96 -2.21 -8.14
CA ILE A 83 -12.43 -2.08 -9.51
C ILE A 83 -12.90 -3.25 -10.38
N GLU A 84 -12.89 -4.47 -9.84
CA GLU A 84 -13.38 -5.66 -10.53
C GLU A 84 -14.87 -5.55 -10.87
N ALA A 85 -15.70 -5.04 -9.96
CA ALA A 85 -17.12 -4.80 -10.22
C ALA A 85 -17.38 -3.73 -11.30
N MET A 86 -16.45 -2.79 -11.50
CA MET A 86 -16.57 -1.72 -12.49
C MET A 86 -16.09 -2.17 -13.88
N THR A 87 -14.87 -2.69 -13.97
CA THR A 87 -14.19 -2.95 -15.25
C THR A 87 -14.19 -4.44 -15.63
N GLY A 88 -14.48 -5.34 -14.69
CA GLY A 88 -14.32 -6.79 -14.85
C GLY A 88 -12.86 -7.26 -14.80
N THR A 89 -11.90 -6.35 -14.54
CA THR A 89 -10.47 -6.67 -14.48
C THR A 89 -9.95 -6.72 -13.06
N CYS A 90 -9.29 -7.83 -12.71
CA CYS A 90 -8.73 -8.03 -11.38
C CYS A 90 -7.25 -7.62 -11.34
N HIS A 91 -6.95 -6.51 -10.66
CA HIS A 91 -5.55 -6.06 -10.46
C HIS A 91 -4.97 -6.65 -9.17
N PRO A 92 -3.70 -7.08 -9.16
CA PRO A 92 -3.04 -7.52 -7.93
C PRO A 92 -3.04 -6.43 -6.85
N LEU A 93 -3.17 -6.83 -5.57
CA LEU A 93 -3.14 -5.90 -4.43
C LEU A 93 -1.89 -5.01 -4.39
N LEU A 94 -0.74 -5.54 -4.81
CA LEU A 94 0.52 -4.78 -4.88
C LEU A 94 0.46 -3.68 -5.94
N THR A 95 -0.17 -3.94 -7.09
CA THR A 95 -0.40 -2.95 -8.16
C THR A 95 -1.28 -1.82 -7.66
N ILE A 96 -2.38 -2.15 -6.97
CA ILE A 96 -3.29 -1.16 -6.37
C ILE A 96 -2.55 -0.34 -5.30
N LEU A 97 -1.82 -1.01 -4.40
CA LEU A 97 -1.04 -0.33 -3.37
C LEU A 97 0.01 0.62 -3.96
N TYR A 98 0.72 0.17 -4.99
CA TYR A 98 1.71 0.98 -5.72
C TYR A 98 1.04 2.20 -6.34
N HIS A 99 -0.10 1.99 -7.02
CA HIS A 99 -0.86 3.06 -7.64
C HIS A 99 -1.31 4.12 -6.62
N LEU A 100 -1.92 3.71 -5.51
CA LEU A 100 -2.36 4.61 -4.44
C LEU A 100 -1.19 5.45 -3.89
N LYS A 101 -0.03 4.82 -3.64
CA LYS A 101 1.13 5.50 -3.03
C LYS A 101 1.88 6.40 -4.01
N PHE A 102 2.19 5.90 -5.20
CA PHE A 102 3.13 6.55 -6.12
C PHE A 102 2.44 7.40 -7.18
N ARG A 103 1.24 7.03 -7.63
CA ARG A 103 0.49 7.81 -8.65
C ARG A 103 -0.47 8.80 -8.01
N LEU A 104 -1.24 8.37 -7.01
CA LEU A 104 -2.23 9.23 -6.33
C LEU A 104 -1.66 9.97 -5.12
N HIS A 105 -0.40 9.71 -4.75
CA HIS A 105 0.27 10.34 -3.60
C HIS A 105 -0.53 10.23 -2.29
N LEU A 106 -1.19 9.08 -2.07
CA LEU A 106 -1.93 8.80 -0.85
C LEU A 106 -1.06 8.06 0.17
N THR A 107 -1.26 8.40 1.44
CA THR A 107 -0.61 7.74 2.57
C THR A 107 -1.66 7.28 3.58
N LYS A 108 -1.39 6.16 4.28
CA LYS A 108 -2.23 5.73 5.40
C LYS A 108 -1.86 6.54 6.64
N LYS A 109 -2.69 7.51 6.98
CA LYS A 109 -2.56 8.32 8.20
C LYS A 109 -3.46 7.77 9.29
N VAL A 110 -3.15 8.12 10.53
CA VAL A 110 -4.05 7.84 11.66
C VAL A 110 -5.21 8.83 11.59
N SER A 111 -6.43 8.33 11.39
CA SER A 111 -7.65 9.12 11.44
C SER A 111 -8.04 9.33 12.90
N ARG A 112 -8.31 10.58 13.27
CA ARG A 112 -8.89 10.90 14.56
C ARG A 112 -10.35 10.43 14.57
N THR A 113 -10.67 9.49 15.46
CA THR A 113 -12.06 9.09 15.69
C THR A 113 -12.70 10.13 16.59
N VAL A 114 -13.66 10.88 16.04
CA VAL A 114 -14.49 11.82 16.79
C VAL A 114 -15.86 11.18 16.95
N HIS A 115 -16.42 11.23 18.17
CA HIS A 115 -17.78 10.75 18.38
C HIS A 115 -18.75 11.67 17.60
N PRO A 116 -19.71 11.14 16.81
CA PRO A 116 -20.56 11.96 15.96
C PRO A 116 -21.42 12.96 16.74
N ALA A 117 -21.69 12.70 18.02
CA ALA A 117 -22.38 13.65 18.90
C ALA A 117 -21.47 14.78 19.42
N GLN A 118 -20.17 14.79 19.13
CA GLN A 118 -19.33 15.93 19.47
C GLN A 118 -19.69 17.11 18.57
N CYS A 119 -20.33 18.13 19.16
CA CYS A 119 -20.61 19.39 18.52
C CYS A 119 -19.59 20.45 18.98
N ALA A 120 -18.94 21.13 18.03
CA ALA A 120 -17.95 22.18 18.34
C ALA A 120 -18.58 23.36 19.08
N THR A 121 -19.81 23.73 18.72
CA THR A 121 -20.56 24.84 19.36
C THR A 121 -20.88 24.52 20.82
N GLN A 122 -21.48 23.35 21.08
CA GLN A 122 -21.81 22.93 22.45
C GLN A 122 -20.56 22.77 23.31
N ARG A 123 -19.45 22.29 22.71
CA ARG A 123 -18.16 22.22 23.41
C ARG A 123 -17.64 23.61 23.78
N ALA A 124 -17.75 24.58 22.88
CA ALA A 124 -17.33 25.96 23.16
C ALA A 124 -18.20 26.60 24.25
N GLU A 125 -19.52 26.41 24.20
CA GLU A 125 -20.45 26.87 25.24
C GLU A 125 -20.16 26.24 26.60
N PHE A 126 -19.91 24.93 26.64
CA PHE A 126 -19.53 24.22 27.86
C PHE A 126 -18.23 24.78 28.44
N VAL A 127 -17.21 25.00 27.60
CA VAL A 127 -15.93 25.59 28.01
C VAL A 127 -16.13 27.02 28.54
N ASN A 128 -16.95 27.83 27.89
CA ASN A 128 -17.25 29.19 28.37
C ASN A 128 -17.98 29.17 29.72
N ARG A 129 -18.87 28.19 29.94
CA ARG A 129 -19.62 28.03 31.19
C ARG A 129 -18.74 27.54 32.34
N ILE A 130 -17.84 26.59 32.08
CA ILE A 130 -17.03 25.93 33.11
C ILE A 130 -15.68 26.62 33.33
N GLY A 131 -15.12 27.28 32.32
CA GLY A 131 -13.82 27.94 32.36
C GLY A 131 -13.58 28.90 33.53
N PRO A 132 -14.59 29.66 34.02
CA PRO A 132 -14.42 30.53 35.19
C PRO A 132 -14.24 29.80 36.53
N TYR A 133 -14.60 28.52 36.62
CA TYR A 133 -14.49 27.77 37.87
C TYR A 133 -13.07 27.19 38.04
N PRO A 134 -12.42 27.38 39.21
CA PRO A 134 -11.10 26.83 39.47
C PRO A 134 -11.15 25.30 39.63
N THR A 135 -10.07 24.63 39.23
CA THR A 135 -9.97 23.16 39.14
C THR A 135 -10.32 22.43 40.45
N ASN A 136 -10.05 23.04 41.61
CA ASN A 136 -10.32 22.44 42.93
C ASN A 136 -11.81 22.19 43.21
N TYR A 137 -12.70 22.77 42.41
CA TYR A 137 -14.15 22.62 42.53
C TYR A 137 -14.72 21.59 41.53
N LEU A 138 -13.88 21.01 40.66
CA LEU A 138 -14.29 20.08 39.62
C LEU A 138 -14.08 18.64 40.08
N VAL A 139 -15.18 17.90 40.25
CA VAL A 139 -15.18 16.45 40.46
C VAL A 139 -15.76 15.79 39.22
N PHE A 140 -15.03 14.85 38.63
CA PHE A 140 -15.44 14.16 37.42
C PHE A 140 -15.96 12.77 37.76
N LEU A 141 -17.20 12.48 37.37
CA LEU A 141 -17.79 11.16 37.40
C LEU A 141 -18.03 10.74 35.95
N ASP A 142 -17.57 9.55 35.58
CA ASP A 142 -17.75 9.02 34.23
C ASP A 142 -18.15 7.53 34.28
N GLU A 143 -19.05 7.16 33.39
CA GLU A 143 -19.48 5.78 33.19
C GLU A 143 -18.86 5.25 31.89
N CYS A 144 -17.85 4.40 32.03
CA CYS A 144 -17.17 3.81 30.88
C CYS A 144 -18.01 2.68 30.27
N THR A 145 -18.64 2.93 29.12
CA THR A 145 -19.30 1.87 28.32
C THR A 145 -18.37 1.38 27.19
N VAL A 146 -18.22 0.05 27.06
CA VAL A 146 -17.48 -0.54 25.94
C VAL A 146 -18.34 -0.49 24.67
N SER A 147 -17.96 0.36 23.72
CA SER A 147 -18.64 0.44 22.43
C SER A 147 -17.95 -0.44 21.39
N LEU A 148 -18.73 -1.12 20.53
CA LEU A 148 -18.20 -1.84 19.35
C LEU A 148 -17.44 -0.90 18.39
N ARG A 149 -17.77 0.40 18.43
CA ARG A 149 -17.13 1.44 17.62
C ARG A 149 -15.68 1.71 18.03
N THR A 150 -15.31 1.39 19.26
CA THR A 150 -13.94 1.47 19.78
C THR A 150 -12.99 0.51 19.04
N HIS A 151 -13.52 -0.59 18.48
CA HIS A 151 -12.75 -1.55 17.67
C HIS A 151 -12.66 -1.15 16.18
N SER A 152 -13.17 0.02 15.80
CA SER A 152 -13.10 0.48 14.41
C SER A 152 -11.67 0.88 14.00
N ARG A 153 -11.40 0.85 12.70
CA ARG A 153 -10.08 1.18 12.17
C ARG A 153 -9.76 2.67 12.29
N ASN A 154 -8.57 2.93 12.82
CA ASN A 154 -8.02 4.24 13.09
C ASN A 154 -7.04 4.67 11.99
N ARG A 155 -6.89 3.91 10.90
CA ARG A 155 -6.02 4.25 9.77
C ARG A 155 -6.85 4.48 8.52
N ALA A 156 -6.69 5.64 7.91
CA ALA A 156 -7.42 6.07 6.73
C ALA A 156 -6.45 6.58 5.66
N TRP A 157 -6.84 6.48 4.40
CA TRP A 157 -6.10 7.05 3.28
C TRP A 157 -6.29 8.57 3.25
N ALA A 158 -5.18 9.29 3.13
CA ALA A 158 -5.18 10.74 3.04
C ALA A 158 -4.07 11.20 2.08
N LYS A 159 -4.25 12.38 1.49
CA LYS A 159 -3.20 13.01 0.66
C LYS A 159 -1.91 13.18 1.48
N ARG A 160 -0.77 12.85 0.87
CA ARG A 160 0.55 13.11 1.45
C ARG A 160 0.70 14.61 1.73
N GLY A 161 1.22 14.95 2.92
CA GLY A 161 1.54 16.34 3.23
C GLY A 161 2.68 16.85 2.36
N ARG A 162 2.77 18.17 2.18
CA ARG A 162 3.96 18.81 1.58
C ARG A 162 5.15 18.69 2.53
#